data_AF-A0A5B7I3J8-F1
#
_entry.id   AF-A0A5B7I3J8-F1
#
_cell.length_a   1.000
_cell.length_b   1.000
_cell.length_c   1.000
_cell.angle_alpha   90.00
_cell.angle_beta   90.00
_cell.angle_gamma   90.00
#
_symmetry.space_group_name_H-M   'P 1'
#
loop_
_entity.id
_entity.type
_entity.pdbx_description
1 polymer ?
#
loop_
_entity_poly.entity_id
_entity_poly.type
_entity_poly.pdbx_seq_one_letter_code
_entity_poly.pdbx_strand_id
1 'polypeptide(L)'
;MCWKVCGHEWSEAARVTGVAVVAAADLVLLLASLVWALLSVSPGQGALHFLSPWVSRPRLALLRLAALYPVPVLVVGLGFSLAIMADLTVPEWPLRRMAATRGRRLMLVRCLAALLLLPAPFAFQWYEQQVEATAYRGLNLELRRYPYSAPGRAHLHRLQYQLQCCGVYSVEDWYSVDAAQAQYAFLLQAGSAGTLPLASHVPFSCCRRYMARPCSTRDVRRQVARLLWHERPCVNTLGCVPRLRLEAVAFQRYGWLLLLWGLLQLPAPCLPLRLFTTSMQVAAWRAYRLRRANFTKPAPGYLVTAVLEAPEPRPSH
;
A
#
# COMPACT_ATOMS: atom_id res chain seq x y z
N MET A 1 5.23 -0.96 -54.02
CA MET A 1 6.08 -1.77 -53.11
C MET A 1 6.35 -1.14 -51.72
N CYS A 2 6.00 0.13 -51.45
CA CYS A 2 6.35 0.80 -50.17
C CYS A 2 5.57 0.40 -48.91
N TRP A 3 4.41 -0.26 -49.00
CA TRP A 3 3.60 -0.58 -47.81
C TRP A 3 4.17 -1.71 -46.92
N LYS A 4 5.19 -2.44 -47.38
CA LYS A 4 5.74 -3.59 -46.64
C LYS A 4 6.76 -3.19 -45.56
N VAL A 5 7.31 -1.98 -45.63
CA VAL A 5 8.38 -1.54 -44.71
C VAL A 5 7.81 -0.74 -43.54
N CYS A 6 6.84 0.16 -43.78
CA CYS A 6 6.31 1.03 -42.72
C CYS A 6 5.47 0.32 -41.66
N GLY A 7 4.89 -0.85 -41.96
CA GLY A 7 4.05 -1.58 -41.00
C GLY A 7 4.84 -2.32 -39.91
N HIS A 8 6.12 -2.64 -40.14
CA HIS A 8 6.91 -3.43 -39.21
C HIS A 8 7.52 -2.57 -38.08
N GLU A 9 8.06 -1.40 -38.42
CA GLU A 9 8.71 -0.48 -37.48
C GLU A 9 7.75 0.09 -36.43
N TRP A 10 6.55 0.51 -36.83
CA TRP A 10 5.54 1.02 -35.90
C TRP A 10 5.11 -0.01 -34.86
N SER A 11 5.18 -1.31 -35.20
CA SER A 11 4.82 -2.39 -34.29
C SER A 11 5.88 -2.69 -33.24
N GLU A 12 7.15 -2.35 -33.49
CA GLU A 12 8.25 -2.58 -32.55
C GLU A 12 8.40 -1.41 -31.58
N ALA A 13 8.30 -0.17 -32.06
CA ALA A 13 8.29 1.02 -31.21
C ALA A 13 7.15 0.96 -30.17
N ALA A 14 5.95 0.52 -30.58
CA ALA A 14 4.80 0.35 -29.68
C ALA A 14 5.02 -0.76 -28.62
N ARG A 15 5.81 -1.80 -28.92
CA ARG A 15 6.15 -2.85 -27.95
C ARG A 15 7.10 -2.34 -26.89
N VAL A 16 8.20 -1.71 -27.32
CA VAL A 16 9.23 -1.22 -26.40
C VAL A 16 8.66 -0.15 -25.47
N THR A 17 7.86 0.77 -26.02
CA THR A 17 7.17 1.81 -25.23
C THR A 17 6.18 1.23 -24.23
N GLY A 18 5.36 0.24 -24.63
CA GLY A 18 4.41 -0.40 -23.71
C GLY A 18 5.08 -1.07 -22.51
N VAL A 19 6.18 -1.81 -22.72
CA VAL A 19 6.87 -2.48 -21.61
C VAL A 19 7.71 -1.51 -20.79
N ALA A 20 8.29 -0.48 -21.41
CA ALA A 20 9.00 0.58 -20.70
C ALA A 20 8.08 1.33 -19.73
N VAL A 21 6.83 1.60 -20.11
CA VAL A 21 5.83 2.23 -19.23
C VAL A 21 5.51 1.34 -18.03
N VAL A 22 5.35 0.02 -18.24
CA VAL A 22 5.11 -0.93 -17.14
C VAL A 22 6.31 -1.01 -16.21
N ALA A 23 7.53 -1.08 -16.74
CA ALA A 23 8.75 -1.10 -15.94
C ALA A 23 8.96 0.20 -15.14
N ALA A 24 8.68 1.36 -15.74
CA ALA A 24 8.72 2.65 -15.06
C ALA A 24 7.69 2.72 -13.92
N ALA A 25 6.47 2.23 -14.16
CA ALA A 25 5.45 2.14 -13.12
C ALA A 25 5.89 1.24 -11.96
N ASP A 26 6.45 0.05 -12.25
CA ASP A 26 6.99 -0.87 -11.24
C ASP A 26 8.12 -0.21 -10.42
N LEU A 27 8.99 0.57 -11.06
CA LEU A 27 10.10 1.28 -10.40
C LEU A 27 9.59 2.37 -9.45
N VAL A 28 8.64 3.21 -9.90
CA VAL A 28 8.05 4.28 -9.06
C VAL A 28 7.42 3.68 -7.79
N LEU A 29 6.79 2.52 -7.90
CA LEU A 29 6.17 1.84 -6.77
C LEU A 29 7.18 1.20 -5.84
N LEU A 30 8.23 0.60 -6.40
CA LEU A 30 9.33 0.10 -5.59
C LEU A 30 9.90 1.24 -4.74
N LEU A 31 10.13 2.41 -5.34
CA LEU A 31 10.56 3.60 -4.63
C LEU A 31 9.52 4.06 -3.58
N ALA A 32 8.24 4.12 -3.92
CA ALA A 32 7.18 4.49 -2.98
C ALA A 32 7.09 3.50 -1.80
N SER A 33 7.22 2.20 -2.05
CA SER A 33 7.22 1.16 -1.03
C SER A 33 8.47 1.18 -0.15
N LEU A 34 9.62 1.53 -0.72
CA LEU A 34 10.87 1.75 0.02
C LEU A 34 10.76 3.00 0.89
N VAL A 35 10.26 4.11 0.36
CA VAL A 35 9.98 5.33 1.15
C VAL A 35 9.01 4.99 2.28
N TRP A 36 7.96 4.20 2.01
CA TRP A 36 7.03 3.75 3.05
C TRP A 36 7.67 2.84 4.10
N ALA A 37 8.46 1.85 3.67
CA ALA A 37 9.21 0.98 4.56
C ALA A 37 10.17 1.80 5.44
N LEU A 38 10.85 2.79 4.85
CA LEU A 38 11.72 3.71 5.57
C LEU A 38 10.92 4.61 6.53
N LEU A 39 9.75 5.09 6.15
CA LEU A 39 8.87 5.90 7.02
C LEU A 39 8.29 5.09 8.18
N SER A 40 7.98 3.81 7.96
CA SER A 40 7.45 2.90 8.98
C SER A 40 8.54 2.34 9.91
N VAL A 41 9.78 2.29 9.45
CA VAL A 41 10.96 1.94 10.26
C VAL A 41 11.58 3.18 10.93
N SER A 42 11.32 4.38 10.38
CA SER A 42 11.85 5.64 10.90
C SER A 42 11.45 5.84 12.37
N PRO A 43 12.41 6.08 13.27
CA PRO A 43 12.15 6.30 14.70
C PRO A 43 11.33 7.57 14.99
N GLY A 44 11.04 8.39 13.98
CA GLY A 44 10.25 9.62 14.09
C GLY A 44 8.72 9.42 14.14
N GLN A 45 8.18 8.25 13.75
CA GLN A 45 6.75 7.96 13.93
C GLN A 45 6.51 7.32 15.31
N GLY A 46 6.41 8.19 16.31
CA GLY A 46 6.40 7.83 17.73
C GLY A 46 5.37 6.78 18.16
N ALA A 47 4.22 6.65 17.51
CA ALA A 47 3.08 5.84 18.01
C ALA A 47 3.44 4.38 18.31
N LEU A 48 4.22 3.71 17.44
CA LEU A 48 4.62 2.31 17.64
C LEU A 48 5.74 2.15 18.68
N HIS A 49 6.67 3.09 18.77
CA HIS A 49 7.70 3.08 19.80
C HIS A 49 7.11 3.35 21.20
N PHE A 50 6.02 4.13 21.27
CA PHE A 50 5.25 4.37 22.49
C PHE A 50 4.51 3.14 22.99
N LEU A 51 4.02 2.31 22.07
CA LEU A 51 3.38 1.05 22.42
C LEU A 51 4.39 -0.04 22.79
N SER A 52 5.70 0.16 22.59
CA SER A 52 6.72 -0.86 22.91
C SER A 52 6.76 -1.37 24.36
N PRO A 53 6.37 -0.61 25.40
CA PRO A 53 6.21 -1.15 26.75
C PRO A 53 4.94 -2.03 26.89
N TRP A 54 3.94 -1.79 26.05
CA TRP A 54 2.58 -2.34 26.13
C TRP A 54 2.34 -3.49 25.18
N VAL A 55 3.11 -3.56 24.10
CA VAL A 55 3.03 -4.54 23.03
C VAL A 55 4.25 -5.42 23.12
N SER A 56 4.03 -6.74 23.19
CA SER A 56 5.13 -7.70 23.20
C SER A 56 6.03 -7.51 21.97
N ARG A 57 7.35 -7.53 22.18
CA ARG A 57 8.37 -7.45 21.12
C ARG A 57 8.04 -8.25 19.84
N PRO A 58 7.51 -9.49 19.89
CA PRO A 58 7.15 -10.24 18.68
C PRO A 58 6.01 -9.60 17.87
N ARG A 59 5.03 -8.96 18.52
CA ARG A 59 3.93 -8.26 17.82
C ARG A 59 4.43 -7.02 17.08
N LEU A 60 5.36 -6.29 17.70
CA LEU A 60 6.00 -5.14 17.05
C LEU A 60 6.86 -5.57 15.85
N ALA A 61 7.56 -6.70 15.97
CA ALA A 61 8.33 -7.28 14.87
C ALA A 61 7.42 -7.72 13.71
N LEU A 62 6.28 -8.35 14.00
CA LEU A 62 5.28 -8.72 12.99
C LEU A 62 4.74 -7.51 12.24
N LEU A 63 4.49 -6.39 12.94
CA LEU A 63 4.03 -5.14 12.30
C LEU A 63 5.08 -4.52 11.38
N ARG A 64 6.34 -4.52 11.81
CA ARG A 64 7.47 -4.06 10.97
C ARG A 64 7.67 -4.97 9.76
N LEU A 65 7.55 -6.29 9.95
CA LEU A 65 7.60 -7.26 8.85
C LEU A 65 6.44 -7.07 7.87
N ALA A 66 5.23 -6.81 8.34
CA ALA A 66 4.08 -6.52 7.50
C ALA A 66 4.26 -5.23 6.68
N ALA A 67 4.90 -4.21 7.26
CA ALA A 67 5.23 -2.97 6.54
C ALA A 67 6.35 -3.16 5.50
N LEU A 68 7.27 -4.11 5.72
CA LEU A 68 8.35 -4.46 4.80
C LEU A 68 7.93 -5.47 3.72
N TYR A 69 6.85 -6.22 3.95
CA TYR A 69 6.31 -7.24 3.05
C TYR A 69 6.09 -6.80 1.58
N PRO A 70 5.60 -5.58 1.26
CA PRO A 70 5.40 -5.19 -0.13
C PRO A 70 6.71 -5.00 -0.92
N VAL A 71 7.84 -4.72 -0.26
CA VAL A 71 9.12 -4.45 -0.91
C VAL A 71 9.63 -5.64 -1.74
N PRO A 72 9.81 -6.87 -1.18
CA PRO A 72 10.27 -8.01 -1.96
C PRO A 72 9.30 -8.37 -3.09
N VAL A 73 7.99 -8.21 -2.89
CA VAL A 73 6.99 -8.45 -3.94
C VAL A 73 7.20 -7.49 -5.13
N LEU A 74 7.45 -6.21 -4.85
CA LEU A 74 7.69 -5.20 -5.88
C LEU A 74 9.06 -5.38 -6.56
N VAL A 75 10.10 -5.79 -5.82
CA VAL A 75 11.42 -6.13 -6.41
C VAL A 75 11.29 -7.26 -7.42
N VAL A 76 10.56 -8.32 -7.05
CA VAL A 76 10.29 -9.46 -7.95
C VAL A 76 9.44 -9.01 -9.15
N GLY A 77 8.46 -8.14 -8.94
CA GLY A 77 7.65 -7.54 -10.01
C GLY A 77 8.49 -6.74 -11.02
N LEU A 78 9.38 -5.86 -10.53
CA LEU A 78 10.27 -5.07 -11.38
C LEU A 78 11.25 -5.95 -12.16
N GLY A 79 11.89 -6.91 -11.48
CA GLY A 79 12.80 -7.87 -12.12
C GLY A 79 12.09 -8.65 -13.22
N PHE A 80 10.82 -9.00 -13.02
CA PHE A 80 10.01 -9.64 -14.05
C PHE A 80 9.75 -8.73 -15.26
N SER A 81 9.34 -7.48 -15.06
CA SER A 81 9.11 -6.53 -16.17
C SER A 81 10.37 -6.28 -17.00
N LEU A 82 11.53 -6.19 -16.34
CA LEU A 82 12.83 -6.08 -17.02
C LEU A 82 13.19 -7.35 -17.80
N ALA A 83 12.93 -8.53 -17.24
CA ALA A 83 13.17 -9.80 -17.95
C ALA A 83 12.29 -9.94 -19.20
N ILE A 84 11.03 -9.48 -19.15
CA ILE A 84 10.17 -9.43 -20.35
C ILE A 84 10.74 -8.48 -21.39
N MET A 85 11.24 -7.31 -21.00
CA MET A 85 11.88 -6.38 -21.94
C MET A 85 13.08 -7.03 -22.63
N ALA A 86 13.95 -7.69 -21.86
CA ALA A 86 15.10 -8.39 -22.41
C ALA A 86 14.68 -9.48 -23.41
N ASP A 87 13.71 -10.34 -23.05
CA ASP A 87 13.23 -11.42 -23.93
C ASP A 87 12.54 -10.87 -25.21
N LEU A 88 11.90 -9.71 -25.17
CA LEU A 88 11.26 -9.08 -26.33
C LEU A 88 12.25 -8.47 -27.34
N THR A 89 13.49 -8.21 -26.93
CA THR A 89 14.53 -7.67 -27.83
C THR A 89 15.23 -8.74 -28.68
N VAL A 90 14.99 -10.04 -28.41
CA VAL A 90 15.68 -11.12 -29.14
C VAL A 90 14.90 -11.51 -30.42
N PRO A 91 15.52 -11.41 -31.62
CA PRO A 91 14.81 -11.59 -32.89
C PRO A 91 14.53 -13.04 -33.30
N GLU A 92 15.11 -14.05 -32.64
CA GLU A 92 15.09 -15.44 -33.14
C GLU A 92 13.83 -16.26 -32.76
N TRP A 93 13.30 -17.01 -33.73
CA TRP A 93 12.08 -17.83 -33.62
C TRP A 93 12.10 -18.98 -32.59
N PRO A 94 13.18 -19.76 -32.37
CA PRO A 94 13.16 -20.83 -31.36
C PRO A 94 13.02 -20.28 -29.93
N LEU A 95 13.53 -19.07 -29.68
CA LEU A 95 13.40 -18.39 -28.39
C LEU A 95 11.94 -18.01 -28.06
N ARG A 96 11.06 -17.86 -29.05
CA ARG A 96 9.65 -17.50 -28.81
C ARG A 96 8.86 -18.57 -28.05
N ARG A 97 9.13 -19.86 -28.25
CA ARG A 97 8.44 -20.93 -27.49
C ARG A 97 8.89 -20.93 -26.03
N MET A 98 10.17 -20.65 -25.77
CA MET A 98 10.70 -20.51 -24.41
C MET A 98 10.16 -19.25 -23.72
N ALA A 99 10.02 -18.14 -24.45
CA ALA A 99 9.41 -16.92 -23.93
C ALA A 99 7.94 -17.14 -23.49
N ALA A 100 7.18 -17.95 -24.23
CA ALA A 100 5.78 -18.26 -23.88
C ALA A 100 5.65 -19.09 -22.57
N THR A 101 6.51 -20.09 -22.36
CA THR A 101 6.50 -20.88 -21.12
C THR A 101 7.02 -20.08 -19.92
N ARG A 102 8.05 -19.23 -20.11
CA ARG A 102 8.50 -18.26 -19.10
C ARG A 102 7.40 -17.28 -18.74
N GLY A 103 6.72 -16.69 -19.72
CA GLY A 103 5.62 -15.75 -19.51
C GLY A 103 4.48 -16.33 -18.67
N ARG A 104 4.10 -17.60 -18.89
CA ARG A 104 3.11 -18.30 -18.05
C ARG A 104 3.57 -18.46 -16.61
N ARG A 105 4.82 -18.92 -16.39
CA ARG A 105 5.38 -19.06 -15.03
C ARG A 105 5.40 -17.73 -14.30
N LEU A 106 5.74 -16.66 -14.99
CA LEU A 106 5.86 -15.35 -14.38
C LEU A 106 4.50 -14.68 -14.11
N MET A 107 3.49 -14.91 -14.97
CA MET A 107 2.11 -14.53 -14.68
C MET A 107 1.57 -15.26 -13.45
N LEU A 108 1.92 -16.55 -13.30
CA LEU A 108 1.59 -17.34 -12.10
C LEU A 108 2.26 -16.75 -10.85
N VAL A 109 3.56 -16.39 -10.92
CA VAL A 109 4.26 -15.70 -9.80
C VAL A 109 3.57 -14.39 -9.43
N ARG A 110 3.15 -13.57 -10.41
CA ARG A 110 2.41 -12.33 -10.13
C ARG A 110 1.04 -12.59 -9.51
N CYS A 111 0.30 -13.59 -9.98
CA CYS A 111 -0.98 -13.98 -9.38
C CYS A 111 -0.80 -14.44 -7.93
N LEU A 112 0.23 -15.25 -7.65
CA LEU A 112 0.56 -15.65 -6.28
C LEU A 112 0.93 -14.44 -5.42
N ALA A 113 1.74 -13.51 -5.94
CA ALA A 113 2.08 -12.28 -5.24
C ALA A 113 0.84 -11.42 -4.90
N ALA A 114 -0.09 -11.26 -5.84
CA ALA A 114 -1.34 -10.53 -5.61
C ALA A 114 -2.26 -11.24 -4.60
N LEU A 115 -2.35 -12.58 -4.66
CA LEU A 115 -3.08 -13.38 -3.67
C LEU A 115 -2.51 -13.18 -2.26
N LEU A 116 -1.20 -13.05 -2.13
CA LEU A 116 -0.56 -12.78 -0.83
C LEU A 116 -0.79 -11.35 -0.32
N LEU A 117 -1.22 -10.41 -1.18
CA LEU A 117 -1.62 -9.05 -0.77
C LEU A 117 -3.08 -8.97 -0.28
N LEU A 118 -3.94 -9.93 -0.64
CA LEU A 118 -5.34 -9.98 -0.17
C LEU A 118 -5.52 -9.94 1.37
N PRO A 119 -4.71 -10.63 2.20
CA PRO A 119 -4.87 -10.56 3.66
C PRO A 119 -4.44 -9.22 4.27
N ALA A 120 -3.69 -8.38 3.56
CA ALA A 120 -3.18 -7.11 4.09
C ALA A 120 -4.28 -6.18 4.66
N PRO A 121 -5.36 -5.83 3.94
CA PRO A 121 -6.44 -4.98 4.49
C PRO A 121 -7.11 -5.59 5.73
N PHE A 122 -7.31 -6.90 5.75
CA PHE A 122 -7.88 -7.60 6.90
C PHE A 122 -6.95 -7.56 8.11
N ALA A 123 -5.65 -7.74 7.89
CA ALA A 123 -4.64 -7.59 8.93
C ALA A 123 -4.60 -6.16 9.48
N PHE A 124 -4.75 -5.14 8.64
CA PHE A 124 -4.84 -3.74 9.09
C PHE A 124 -6.11 -3.46 9.90
N GLN A 125 -7.26 -3.99 9.48
CA GLN A 125 -8.51 -3.85 10.22
C GLN A 125 -8.45 -4.56 11.58
N TRP A 126 -7.88 -5.76 11.62
CA TRP A 126 -7.64 -6.48 12.87
C TRP A 126 -6.66 -5.72 13.77
N TYR A 127 -5.62 -5.12 13.19
CA TYR A 127 -4.66 -4.29 13.90
C TYR A 127 -5.33 -3.05 14.54
N GLU A 128 -6.22 -2.36 13.83
CA GLU A 128 -6.97 -1.22 14.39
C GLU A 128 -7.70 -1.61 15.69
N GLN A 129 -8.41 -2.75 15.68
CA GLN A 129 -9.13 -3.25 16.85
C GLN A 129 -8.18 -3.58 18.01
N GLN A 130 -7.02 -4.16 17.71
CA GLN A 130 -6.02 -4.49 18.72
C GLN A 130 -5.33 -3.26 19.30
N VAL A 131 -5.06 -2.24 18.47
CA VAL A 131 -4.47 -0.98 18.93
C VAL A 131 -5.39 -0.30 19.92
N GLU A 132 -6.69 -0.22 19.63
CA GLU A 132 -7.65 0.39 20.54
C GLU A 132 -7.69 -0.32 21.90
N ALA A 133 -7.86 -1.64 21.91
CA ALA A 133 -7.95 -2.41 23.14
C ALA A 133 -6.65 -2.37 23.97
N THR A 134 -5.50 -2.45 23.30
CA THR A 134 -4.19 -2.43 23.97
C THR A 134 -3.84 -1.03 24.47
N ALA A 135 -4.10 0.00 23.68
CA ALA A 135 -3.89 1.39 24.07
C ALA A 135 -4.80 1.78 25.24
N TYR A 136 -6.08 1.38 25.21
CA TYR A 136 -7.00 1.64 26.33
C TYR A 136 -6.47 1.05 27.64
N ARG A 137 -6.15 -0.25 27.65
CA ARG A 137 -5.65 -0.92 28.86
C ARG A 137 -4.38 -0.26 29.38
N GLY A 138 -3.47 0.07 28.47
CA GLY A 138 -2.18 0.63 28.85
C GLY A 138 -2.27 2.07 29.38
N LEU A 139 -2.97 2.93 28.64
CA LEU A 139 -3.18 4.31 29.05
C LEU A 139 -3.99 4.41 30.34
N ASN A 140 -5.02 3.57 30.52
CA ASN A 140 -5.80 3.54 31.76
C ASN A 140 -4.96 3.08 32.96
N LEU A 141 -4.06 2.10 32.77
CA LEU A 141 -3.14 1.67 33.82
C LEU A 141 -2.17 2.78 34.22
N GLU A 142 -1.55 3.47 33.25
CA GLU A 142 -0.66 4.61 33.55
C GLU A 142 -1.39 5.78 34.17
N LEU A 143 -2.59 6.09 33.68
CA LEU A 143 -3.41 7.16 34.21
C LEU A 143 -3.75 6.92 35.70
N ARG A 144 -4.05 5.66 36.07
CA ARG A 144 -4.25 5.25 37.48
C ARG A 144 -2.98 5.29 38.31
N ARG A 145 -1.83 4.96 37.72
CA ARG A 145 -0.50 5.00 38.38
C ARG A 145 0.11 6.39 38.43
N TYR A 146 -0.47 7.34 37.71
CA TYR A 146 0.02 8.71 37.59
C TYR A 146 0.40 9.37 38.93
N PRO A 147 -0.37 9.25 40.02
CA PRO A 147 0.00 9.90 41.29
C PRO A 147 1.27 9.31 41.93
N TYR A 148 1.53 8.02 41.67
CA TYR A 148 2.49 7.22 42.44
C TYR A 148 3.77 6.87 41.65
N SER A 149 3.72 6.92 40.32
CA SER A 149 4.81 6.49 39.45
C SER A 149 5.44 7.66 38.70
N ALA A 150 6.60 8.14 39.14
CA ALA A 150 7.40 9.11 38.39
C ALA A 150 7.71 8.67 36.94
N PRO A 151 8.18 7.42 36.66
CA PRO A 151 8.43 7.00 35.29
C PRO A 151 7.14 6.90 34.46
N GLY A 152 6.03 6.47 35.08
CA GLY A 152 4.72 6.43 34.43
C GLY A 152 4.21 7.81 34.04
N ARG A 153 4.36 8.80 34.93
CA ARG A 153 4.07 10.22 34.64
C ARG A 153 4.87 10.73 33.45
N ALA A 154 6.19 10.53 33.46
CA ALA A 154 7.06 10.99 32.39
C ALA A 154 6.68 10.34 31.04
N HIS A 155 6.34 9.05 31.04
CA HIS A 155 5.88 8.35 29.85
C HIS A 155 4.54 8.89 29.33
N LEU A 156 3.55 9.06 30.21
CA LEU A 156 2.23 9.58 29.85
C LEU A 156 2.31 11.02 29.35
N HIS A 157 3.13 11.87 29.98
CA HIS A 157 3.36 13.25 29.53
C HIS A 157 3.96 13.30 28.13
N ARG A 158 4.99 12.48 27.89
CA ARG A 158 5.63 12.39 26.57
C ARG A 158 4.63 11.96 25.51
N LEU A 159 3.81 10.95 25.81
CA LEU A 159 2.80 10.42 24.91
C LEU A 159 1.73 11.47 24.58
N GLN A 160 1.14 12.11 25.60
CA GLN A 160 0.11 13.14 25.42
C GLN A 160 0.62 14.35 24.64
N TYR A 161 1.83 14.79 24.93
CA TYR A 161 2.46 15.90 24.22
C TYR A 161 2.75 15.56 22.75
N GLN A 162 3.24 14.34 22.46
CA GLN A 162 3.56 13.97 21.07
C GLN A 162 2.33 13.71 20.22
N LEU A 163 1.33 12.99 20.77
CA LEU A 163 0.10 12.68 20.04
C LEU A 163 -0.90 13.85 20.01
N GLN A 164 -0.66 14.91 20.80
CA GLN A 164 -1.58 16.03 20.97
C GLN A 164 -2.96 15.54 21.45
N CYS A 165 -2.97 14.78 22.54
CA CYS A 165 -4.16 14.19 23.15
C CYS A 165 -4.18 14.42 24.66
N CYS A 166 -5.33 14.20 25.30
CA CYS A 166 -5.46 14.29 26.74
C CYS A 166 -6.41 13.23 27.31
N GLY A 167 -5.94 12.48 28.31
CA GLY A 167 -6.69 11.36 28.88
C GLY A 167 -6.70 10.12 27.98
N VAL A 168 -7.53 9.14 28.32
CA VAL A 168 -7.65 7.88 27.58
C VAL A 168 -8.57 8.06 26.39
N TYR A 169 -9.83 8.40 26.62
CA TYR A 169 -10.85 8.72 25.62
C TYR A 169 -11.18 10.21 25.57
N SER A 170 -11.06 10.92 26.70
CA SER A 170 -11.30 12.36 26.75
C SER A 170 -10.50 13.02 27.87
N VAL A 171 -10.48 14.35 27.84
CA VAL A 171 -9.92 15.17 28.93
C VAL A 171 -10.59 14.89 30.29
N GLU A 172 -11.83 14.39 30.29
CA GLU A 172 -12.60 14.14 31.51
C GLU A 172 -12.09 12.94 32.31
N ASP A 173 -11.32 12.05 31.67
CA ASP A 173 -10.70 10.91 32.35
C ASP A 173 -9.78 11.36 33.50
N TRP A 174 -9.16 12.53 33.38
CA TRP A 174 -8.34 13.12 34.44
C TRP A 174 -9.14 13.42 35.71
N TYR A 175 -10.41 13.81 35.57
CA TYR A 175 -11.25 14.15 36.72
C TYR A 175 -11.64 12.91 37.52
N SER A 176 -11.63 11.72 36.89
CA SER A 176 -11.82 10.44 37.58
C SER A 176 -10.60 10.03 38.42
N VAL A 177 -9.40 10.46 38.02
CA VAL A 177 -8.16 10.21 38.77
C VAL A 177 -8.13 11.03 40.05
N ASP A 178 -8.61 12.28 40.00
CA ASP A 178 -8.67 13.15 41.17
C ASP A 178 -9.60 12.60 42.25
N ALA A 179 -10.72 11.98 41.86
CA ALA A 179 -11.61 11.28 42.79
C ALA A 179 -10.90 10.09 43.47
N ALA A 180 -10.07 9.35 42.73
CA ALA A 180 -9.26 8.28 43.30
C ALA A 180 -8.19 8.86 44.25
N GLN A 181 -7.49 9.93 43.87
CA GLN A 181 -6.51 10.59 44.73
C GLN A 181 -7.13 11.16 46.01
N ALA A 182 -8.35 11.69 45.95
CA ALA A 182 -9.08 12.17 47.12
C ALA A 182 -9.32 11.05 48.16
N GLN A 183 -9.50 9.80 47.72
CA GLN A 183 -9.59 8.65 48.63
C GLN A 183 -8.26 8.32 49.32
N TYR A 184 -7.12 8.64 48.70
CA TYR A 184 -5.78 8.43 49.27
C TYR A 184 -5.19 9.70 49.91
N ALA A 185 -5.86 10.84 49.79
CA ALA A 185 -5.44 12.12 50.38
C ALA A 185 -5.29 12.01 51.91
N PHE A 186 -6.06 11.12 52.56
CA PHE A 186 -5.93 10.84 53.99
C PHE A 186 -4.55 10.25 54.36
N LEU A 187 -3.92 9.47 53.45
CA LEU A 187 -2.57 8.92 53.66
C LEU A 187 -1.48 9.98 53.45
N LEU A 188 -1.76 11.00 52.63
CA LEU A 188 -0.85 12.11 52.33
C LEU A 188 -0.95 13.27 53.33
N GLN A 189 -2.04 13.33 54.11
CA GLN A 189 -2.27 14.35 55.14
C GLN A 189 -1.34 14.25 56.37
N ALA A 190 -0.49 13.23 56.47
CA ALA A 190 0.56 13.17 57.50
C ALA A 190 1.70 14.20 57.28
N GLY A 191 1.71 14.92 56.14
CA GLY A 191 2.69 15.97 55.85
C GLY A 191 2.06 17.18 55.16
N SER A 192 1.39 18.03 55.95
CA SER A 192 1.07 19.45 55.69
C SER A 192 1.18 19.97 54.24
N ALA A 193 0.10 19.91 53.47
CA ALA A 193 -0.25 20.94 52.47
C ALA A 193 -1.72 20.77 52.04
N GLY A 194 -2.47 21.87 52.04
CA GLY A 194 -3.93 21.91 51.90
C GLY A 194 -4.50 21.13 50.71
N THR A 195 -5.48 20.29 51.02
CA THR A 195 -6.32 19.58 50.06
C THR A 195 -7.23 20.57 49.34
N LEU A 196 -6.77 21.19 48.26
CA LEU A 196 -7.68 21.81 47.31
C LEU A 196 -8.47 20.70 46.61
N PRO A 197 -9.80 20.83 46.44
CA PRO A 197 -10.56 19.93 45.60
C PRO A 197 -10.03 20.09 44.16
N LEU A 198 -9.26 19.11 43.68
CA LEU A 198 -8.60 19.10 42.37
C LEU A 198 -9.58 19.02 41.18
N ALA A 199 -10.88 19.25 41.39
CA ALA A 199 -11.90 19.13 40.36
C ALA A 199 -11.56 20.07 39.19
N SER A 200 -11.15 19.49 38.06
CA SER A 200 -10.85 20.13 36.76
C SER A 200 -9.41 20.51 36.42
N HIS A 201 -8.42 19.87 37.04
CA HIS A 201 -7.01 20.00 36.62
C HIS A 201 -6.58 18.93 35.61
N VAL A 202 -5.65 19.29 34.73
CA VAL A 202 -5.00 18.37 33.78
C VAL A 202 -3.49 18.65 33.76
N PRO A 203 -2.63 17.70 33.37
CA PRO A 203 -1.21 18.00 33.22
C PRO A 203 -0.93 18.95 32.06
N PHE A 204 0.21 19.66 32.14
CA PHE A 204 0.68 20.52 31.06
C PHE A 204 0.87 19.79 29.71
N SER A 205 1.15 18.48 29.74
CA SER A 205 1.23 17.64 28.53
C SER A 205 -0.04 17.61 27.69
N CYS A 206 -1.21 17.94 28.28
CA CYS A 206 -2.46 18.04 27.56
C CYS A 206 -2.62 19.33 26.75
N CYS A 207 -1.73 20.31 26.93
CA CYS A 207 -1.75 21.56 26.18
C CYS A 207 -1.37 21.34 24.71
N ARG A 208 -2.01 22.10 23.83
CA ARG A 208 -1.66 22.13 22.41
C ARG A 208 -0.31 22.79 22.19
N ARG A 209 0.52 22.17 21.35
CA ARG A 209 1.88 22.65 21.08
C ARG A 209 1.90 23.98 20.33
N TYR A 210 0.94 24.21 19.45
CA TYR A 210 0.89 25.38 18.56
C TYR A 210 -0.27 26.30 18.92
N MET A 211 -0.31 26.76 20.16
CA MET A 211 -1.26 27.77 20.61
C MET A 211 -0.54 29.11 20.82
N ALA A 212 -1.10 30.17 20.25
CA ALA A 212 -0.57 31.53 20.42
C ALA A 212 -0.83 32.09 21.82
N ARG A 213 -1.75 31.49 22.57
CA ARG A 213 -2.16 31.93 23.91
C ARG A 213 -1.59 31.01 25.00
N PRO A 214 -1.33 31.54 26.21
CA PRO A 214 -0.89 30.73 27.34
C PRO A 214 -1.95 29.65 27.63
N CYS A 215 -1.49 28.40 27.74
CA CYS A 215 -2.36 27.28 28.07
C CYS A 215 -2.57 27.22 29.58
N SER A 216 -3.83 27.22 30.01
CA SER A 216 -4.18 27.02 31.41
C SER A 216 -4.59 25.58 31.66
N THR A 217 -3.96 24.96 32.64
CA THR A 217 -4.25 23.60 33.10
C THR A 217 -5.26 23.55 34.25
N ARG A 218 -5.72 24.72 34.71
CA ARG A 218 -6.71 24.88 35.78
C ARG A 218 -8.07 25.25 35.22
N ASP A 219 -9.14 24.84 35.91
CA ASP A 219 -10.52 25.12 35.55
C ASP A 219 -10.88 24.70 34.10
N VAL A 220 -10.28 23.61 33.61
CA VAL A 220 -10.36 23.22 32.18
C VAL A 220 -11.81 23.02 31.74
N ARG A 221 -12.65 22.45 32.59
CA ARG A 221 -14.08 22.27 32.32
C ARG A 221 -14.79 23.60 32.04
N ARG A 222 -14.49 24.65 32.81
CA ARG A 222 -15.06 25.99 32.60
C ARG A 222 -14.49 26.65 31.34
N GLN A 223 -13.22 26.43 31.03
CA GLN A 223 -12.59 26.97 29.83
C GLN A 223 -13.15 26.33 28.56
N VAL A 224 -13.27 25.01 28.53
CA VAL A 224 -13.88 24.29 27.41
C VAL A 224 -15.33 24.75 27.22
N ALA A 225 -16.12 24.86 28.30
CA ALA A 225 -17.50 25.36 28.25
C ALA A 225 -17.62 26.78 27.67
N ARG A 226 -16.72 27.70 28.04
CA ARG A 226 -16.72 29.08 27.53
C ARG A 226 -16.27 29.18 26.08
N LEU A 227 -15.27 28.40 25.69
CA LEU A 227 -14.61 28.54 24.39
C LEU A 227 -15.33 27.77 23.27
N LEU A 228 -16.12 26.74 23.60
CA LEU A 228 -16.90 25.93 22.64
C LEU A 228 -17.67 26.75 21.59
N TRP A 229 -18.04 27.98 21.93
CA TRP A 229 -18.84 28.85 21.06
C TRP A 229 -18.04 29.71 20.09
N HIS A 230 -16.79 30.08 20.39
CA HIS A 230 -16.05 31.10 19.63
C HIS A 230 -14.62 30.70 19.25
N GLU A 231 -13.97 29.80 20.00
CA GLU A 231 -12.54 29.54 19.80
C GLU A 231 -12.14 28.11 20.18
N ARG A 232 -11.02 27.64 19.65
CA ARG A 232 -10.50 26.31 19.99
C ARG A 232 -9.88 26.32 21.40
N PRO A 233 -10.21 25.37 22.29
CA PRO A 233 -9.60 25.29 23.62
C PRO A 233 -8.09 25.05 23.52
N CYS A 234 -7.32 25.65 24.44
CA CYS A 234 -5.86 25.49 24.52
C CYS A 234 -5.42 24.06 24.90
N VAL A 235 -6.31 23.33 25.56
CA VAL A 235 -6.13 21.93 25.95
C VAL A 235 -6.70 21.01 24.87
N ASN A 236 -6.03 19.88 24.62
CA ASN A 236 -6.56 18.82 23.78
C ASN A 236 -7.77 18.15 24.45
N THR A 237 -8.93 18.21 23.81
CA THR A 237 -10.16 17.57 24.31
C THR A 237 -10.27 16.10 23.89
N LEU A 238 -9.58 15.72 22.81
CA LEU A 238 -9.57 14.36 22.28
C LEU A 238 -8.63 13.47 23.11
N GLY A 239 -9.12 12.29 23.51
CA GLY A 239 -8.31 11.28 24.18
C GLY A 239 -7.23 10.66 23.30
N CYS A 240 -6.28 10.00 23.94
CA CYS A 240 -5.17 9.37 23.25
C CYS A 240 -5.57 8.10 22.47
N VAL A 241 -6.56 7.35 22.94
CA VAL A 241 -7.12 6.19 22.21
C VAL A 241 -7.76 6.61 20.89
N PRO A 242 -8.74 7.53 20.85
CA PRO A 242 -9.32 7.96 19.58
C PRO A 242 -8.29 8.65 18.68
N ARG A 243 -7.29 9.34 19.27
CA ARG A 243 -6.18 9.92 18.48
C ARG A 243 -5.36 8.85 17.78
N LEU A 244 -4.96 7.80 18.48
CA LEU A 244 -4.25 6.65 17.91
C LEU A 244 -5.10 5.92 16.87
N ARG A 245 -6.40 5.83 17.09
CA ARG A 245 -7.33 5.24 16.12
C ARG A 245 -7.39 6.05 14.83
N LEU A 246 -7.42 7.38 14.90
CA LEU A 246 -7.36 8.23 13.70
C LEU A 246 -6.08 8.01 12.89
N GLU A 247 -4.94 7.82 13.58
CA GLU A 247 -3.68 7.44 12.92
C GLU A 247 -3.77 6.01 12.33
N ALA A 248 -4.36 5.05 13.04
CA ALA A 248 -4.59 3.69 12.54
C ALA A 248 -5.50 3.63 11.30
N VAL A 249 -6.56 4.44 11.25
CA VAL A 249 -7.45 4.54 10.08
C VAL A 249 -6.70 5.08 8.87
N ALA A 250 -5.75 6.01 9.06
CA ALA A 250 -4.89 6.44 7.96
C ALA A 250 -4.08 5.26 7.40
N PHE A 251 -3.53 4.38 8.25
CA PHE A 251 -2.86 3.15 7.82
C PHE A 251 -3.77 2.20 7.03
N GLN A 252 -5.04 2.07 7.43
CA GLN A 252 -6.00 1.23 6.70
C GLN A 252 -6.24 1.74 5.27
N ARG A 253 -6.33 3.07 5.07
CA ARG A 253 -6.47 3.66 3.73
C ARG A 253 -5.29 3.29 2.83
N TYR A 254 -4.07 3.27 3.37
CA TYR A 254 -2.90 2.82 2.63
C TYR A 254 -2.96 1.32 2.28
N GLY A 255 -3.45 0.48 3.20
CA GLY A 255 -3.69 -0.94 2.92
C GLY A 255 -4.64 -1.16 1.74
N TRP A 256 -5.75 -0.40 1.68
CA TRP A 256 -6.68 -0.43 0.55
C TRP A 256 -6.08 0.09 -0.75
N LEU A 257 -5.27 1.15 -0.70
CA LEU A 257 -4.56 1.67 -1.88
C LEU A 257 -3.56 0.64 -2.43
N LEU A 258 -2.81 -0.04 -1.56
CA LEU A 258 -1.90 -1.11 -1.95
C LEU A 258 -2.64 -2.29 -2.58
N LEU A 259 -3.79 -2.67 -2.04
CA LEU A 259 -4.63 -3.73 -2.59
C LEU A 259 -5.16 -3.35 -3.97
N LEU A 260 -5.81 -2.18 -4.09
CA LEU A 260 -6.36 -1.67 -5.35
C LEU A 260 -5.27 -1.62 -6.43
N TRP A 261 -4.08 -1.17 -6.05
CA TRP A 261 -2.95 -1.13 -6.95
C TRP A 261 -2.46 -2.53 -7.36
N GLY A 262 -2.31 -3.45 -6.40
CA GLY A 262 -1.95 -4.85 -6.70
C GLY A 262 -2.95 -5.53 -7.64
N LEU A 263 -4.26 -5.22 -7.47
CA LEU A 263 -5.30 -5.67 -8.37
C LEU A 263 -5.19 -5.03 -9.77
N LEU A 264 -4.83 -3.74 -9.85
CA LEU A 264 -4.61 -3.04 -11.13
C LEU A 264 -3.38 -3.59 -11.89
N GLN A 265 -2.37 -4.10 -11.18
CA GLN A 265 -1.20 -4.75 -11.78
C GLN A 265 -1.49 -6.13 -12.38
N LEU A 266 -2.57 -6.82 -12.00
CA LEU A 266 -2.94 -8.11 -12.59
C LEU A 266 -3.29 -8.01 -14.10
N PRO A 267 -4.18 -7.09 -14.53
CA PRO A 267 -4.51 -6.94 -15.94
C PRO A 267 -3.47 -6.15 -16.74
N ALA A 268 -2.71 -5.24 -16.11
CA ALA A 268 -1.79 -4.33 -16.79
C ALA A 268 -0.78 -5.01 -17.75
N PRO A 269 -0.16 -6.17 -17.43
CA PRO A 269 0.66 -6.91 -18.38
C PRO A 269 -0.16 -7.84 -19.28
N CYS A 270 -1.27 -8.38 -18.77
CA CYS A 270 -2.10 -9.34 -19.50
C CYS A 270 -2.83 -8.72 -20.70
N LEU A 271 -3.29 -7.47 -20.56
CA LEU A 271 -4.04 -6.75 -21.59
C LEU A 271 -3.17 -6.46 -22.83
N PRO A 272 -1.98 -5.84 -22.72
CA PRO A 272 -1.10 -5.63 -23.86
C PRO A 272 -0.59 -6.94 -24.43
N LEU A 273 -0.26 -7.94 -23.59
CA LEU A 273 0.12 -9.28 -24.09
C LEU A 273 -1.00 -9.94 -24.89
N ARG A 274 -2.27 -9.87 -24.44
CA ARG A 274 -3.41 -10.39 -25.21
C ARG A 274 -3.62 -9.63 -26.51
N LEU A 275 -3.71 -8.30 -26.45
CA LEU A 275 -3.85 -7.45 -27.63
C LEU A 275 -2.70 -7.68 -28.63
N PHE A 276 -1.52 -7.99 -28.12
CA PHE A 276 -0.37 -8.35 -28.92
C PHE A 276 -0.51 -9.73 -29.57
N THR A 277 -0.89 -10.76 -28.81
CA THR A 277 -1.08 -12.11 -29.38
C THR A 277 -2.17 -12.13 -30.44
N THR A 278 -3.26 -11.39 -30.25
CA THR A 278 -4.35 -11.30 -31.22
C THR A 278 -3.92 -10.53 -32.46
N SER A 279 -3.20 -9.40 -32.32
CA SER A 279 -2.69 -8.65 -33.48
C SER A 279 -1.67 -9.46 -34.31
N MET A 280 -0.78 -10.21 -33.67
CA MET A 280 0.15 -11.14 -34.32
C MET A 280 -0.57 -12.26 -35.07
N GLN A 281 -1.59 -12.88 -34.47
CA GLN A 281 -2.39 -13.91 -35.12
C GLN A 281 -3.12 -13.36 -36.36
N VAL A 282 -3.69 -12.16 -36.26
CA VAL A 282 -4.34 -11.48 -37.38
C VAL A 282 -3.33 -11.17 -38.50
N ALA A 283 -2.14 -10.67 -38.16
CA ALA A 283 -1.08 -10.39 -39.13
C ALA A 283 -0.57 -11.66 -39.83
N ALA A 284 -0.31 -12.72 -39.07
CA ALA A 284 0.11 -14.02 -39.60
C ALA A 284 -0.95 -14.63 -40.53
N TRP A 285 -2.22 -14.52 -40.14
CA TRP A 285 -3.33 -15.00 -40.95
C TRP A 285 -3.51 -14.20 -42.24
N ARG A 286 -3.36 -12.86 -42.19
CA ARG A 286 -3.33 -12.01 -43.40
C ARG A 286 -2.18 -12.40 -44.33
N ALA A 287 -0.97 -12.64 -43.80
CA ALA A 287 0.19 -13.06 -44.59
C ALA A 287 -0.02 -14.43 -45.24
N TYR A 288 -0.58 -15.39 -44.50
CA TYR A 288 -0.96 -16.70 -45.03
C TYR A 288 -1.99 -16.57 -46.16
N ARG A 289 -3.03 -15.75 -45.96
CA ARG A 289 -4.08 -15.50 -46.96
C ARG A 289 -3.52 -14.87 -48.24
N LEU A 290 -2.59 -13.91 -48.12
CA LEU A 290 -1.91 -13.28 -49.27
C LEU A 290 -1.02 -14.27 -50.03
N ARG A 291 -0.27 -15.15 -49.34
CA ARG A 291 0.49 -16.21 -50.02
C ARG A 291 -0.43 -17.15 -50.77
N ARG A 292 -1.51 -17.60 -50.15
CA ARG A 292 -2.49 -18.49 -50.79
C ARG A 292 -3.12 -17.85 -52.04
N ALA A 293 -3.46 -16.56 -51.97
CA ALA A 293 -3.99 -15.82 -53.11
C ALA A 293 -2.98 -15.68 -54.28
N ASN A 294 -1.68 -15.62 -53.99
CA ASN A 294 -0.63 -15.63 -55.02
C ASN A 294 -0.43 -17.01 -55.65
N PHE A 295 -0.56 -18.10 -54.88
CA PHE A 295 -0.48 -19.46 -55.42
C PHE A 295 -1.67 -19.82 -56.32
N THR A 296 -2.83 -19.18 -56.14
CA THR A 296 -4.01 -19.39 -56.99
C THR A 296 -4.04 -18.53 -58.24
N LYS A 297 -3.09 -17.60 -58.43
CA LYS A 297 -2.98 -16.88 -59.71
C LYS A 297 -2.29 -17.81 -60.71
N PRO A 298 -2.93 -18.16 -61.84
CA PRO A 298 -2.24 -18.92 -62.90
C PRO A 298 -1.00 -18.12 -63.31
N ALA A 299 0.14 -18.80 -63.38
CA ALA A 299 1.39 -18.17 -63.78
C ALA A 299 1.21 -17.52 -65.16
N PRO A 300 1.39 -16.18 -65.28
CA PRO A 300 1.32 -15.51 -66.57
C PRO A 300 2.54 -15.97 -67.38
N GLY A 301 2.35 -16.98 -68.22
CA GLY A 301 3.44 -17.58 -69.00
C GLY A 301 3.27 -19.06 -69.30
N TYR A 302 2.44 -19.79 -68.53
CA TYR A 302 2.00 -21.12 -68.95
C TYR A 302 0.64 -21.00 -69.63
N LEU A 303 0.67 -20.46 -70.85
CA LEU A 303 -0.19 -21.00 -71.90
C LEU A 303 0.19 -22.48 -71.98
N VAL A 304 -0.55 -23.31 -71.26
CA VAL A 304 -0.62 -24.73 -71.57
C VAL A 304 -1.23 -24.77 -72.96
N THR A 305 -0.37 -24.72 -73.97
CA THR A 305 -0.64 -25.37 -75.23
C THR A 305 -0.85 -26.83 -74.87
N ALA A 306 -2.08 -27.18 -74.54
CA ALA A 306 -2.58 -28.52 -74.75
C ALA A 306 -2.44 -28.73 -76.26
N VAL A 307 -1.25 -29.16 -76.68
CA VAL A 307 -1.07 -29.79 -77.97
C VAL A 307 -1.99 -31.00 -77.88
N LEU A 308 -3.13 -30.89 -78.55
CA LEU A 308 -3.95 -32.03 -78.91
C LEU A 308 -3.00 -33.01 -79.61
N GLU A 309 -2.57 -34.05 -78.89
CA GLU A 309 -2.10 -35.27 -79.52
C GLU A 309 -3.27 -35.76 -80.38
N ALA A 310 -3.15 -35.52 -81.69
CA ALA A 310 -4.04 -36.09 -82.67
C ALA A 310 -3.92 -37.63 -82.54
N PRO A 311 -5.04 -38.35 -82.46
CA PRO A 311 -5.01 -39.81 -82.39
C PRO A 311 -4.32 -40.36 -83.64
N GLU A 312 -3.30 -41.19 -83.45
CA GLU A 312 -2.68 -41.98 -84.50
C GLU A 312 -3.76 -42.79 -85.26
N PRO A 313 -3.78 -42.75 -86.60
CA PRO A 313 -4.67 -43.60 -87.38
C PRO A 313 -4.27 -45.06 -87.19
N ARG A 314 -5.20 -45.87 -86.68
CA ARG A 314 -5.05 -47.33 -86.59
C ARG A 314 -4.85 -47.90 -88.00
N PRO A 315 -3.86 -48.78 -88.23
CA PRO A 315 -3.77 -49.53 -89.47
C PRO A 315 -4.93 -50.53 -89.54
N SER A 316 -5.68 -50.48 -90.65
CA SER A 316 -6.70 -51.44 -91.02
C SER A 316 -6.06 -52.76 -91.45
N HIS A 317 -6.38 -53.84 -90.74
CA HIS A 317 -6.29 -55.22 -91.22
C HIS A 317 -7.70 -55.80 -91.26
#